data_AF-A0A523YV83-F1
#
_entry.id   AF-A0A523YV83-F1
#
_cell.length_a   1.000
_cell.length_b   1.000
_cell.length_c   1.000
_cell.angle_alpha   90.00
_cell.angle_beta   90.00
_cell.angle_gamma   90.00
#
_symmetry.space_group_name_H-M   'P 1'
#
loop_
_entity.id
_entity.type
_entity.pdbx_description
1 polymer ?
#
loop_
_entity_poly.entity_id
_entity_poly.type
_entity_poly.pdbx_seq_one_letter_code
_entity_poly.pdbx_strand_id
1 'polypeptide(L)'
;MLQDKVQGWVAPDPDALAKVVKEKALLDEPNAPLTVNLWTDKERYQIGEKIKIYLKGNKPFYARIVYHDAVDRLIQLMPNPYRSENYFNGGVIYEIPSGRDKFELEVSPPLWEGEHYPLCIYCPAWGAGSNPI
;
A
#
# COMPACT_ATOMS: atom_id res chain seq x y z
N MET A 1 9.30 38.33 28.56
CA MET A 1 10.05 38.67 27.32
C MET A 1 10.74 37.38 26.89
N LEU A 2 10.24 36.70 25.85
CA LEU A 2 10.79 36.70 24.47
C LEU A 2 12.10 35.88 24.42
N GLN A 3 12.36 34.83 23.64
CA GLN A 3 11.74 34.04 22.56
C GLN A 3 12.47 32.65 22.62
N ASP A 4 12.12 31.56 21.93
CA ASP A 4 12.40 31.32 20.51
C ASP A 4 11.63 30.11 19.98
N LYS A 5 10.78 30.36 18.98
CA LYS A 5 10.09 29.36 18.16
C LYS A 5 10.99 29.07 16.95
N VAL A 6 11.65 27.92 16.91
CA VAL A 6 12.30 27.44 15.68
C VAL A 6 11.27 26.65 14.87
N GLN A 7 10.69 27.29 13.85
CA GLN A 7 9.94 26.61 12.79
C GLN A 7 10.94 26.32 11.66
N GLY A 8 11.58 25.15 11.72
CA GLY A 8 12.50 24.71 10.66
C GLY A 8 11.71 24.18 9.47
N TRP A 9 11.79 24.87 8.32
CA TRP A 9 11.37 24.29 7.04
C TRP A 9 12.44 23.28 6.62
N VAL A 10 12.16 21.99 6.80
CA VAL A 10 12.99 20.91 6.25
C VAL A 10 12.64 20.78 4.77
N ALA A 11 13.51 21.28 3.90
CA ALA A 11 13.38 21.04 2.46
C ALA A 11 13.61 19.53 2.19
N PRO A 12 12.79 18.89 1.35
CA PRO A 12 12.98 17.48 1.00
C PRO A 12 14.33 17.29 0.31
N ASP A 13 15.00 16.18 0.63
CA ASP A 13 16.25 15.76 -0.02
C ASP A 13 16.04 15.69 -1.55
N PRO A 14 16.86 16.41 -2.35
CA PRO A 14 16.73 16.42 -3.81
C PRO A 14 16.84 15.03 -4.44
N ASP A 15 17.64 14.12 -3.87
CA ASP A 15 17.76 12.75 -4.39
C ASP A 15 16.50 11.93 -4.07
N ALA A 16 15.91 12.14 -2.90
CA ALA A 16 14.62 11.54 -2.55
C ALA A 16 13.50 12.05 -3.47
N LEU A 17 13.49 13.35 -3.78
CA LEU A 17 12.53 13.94 -4.71
C LEU A 17 12.70 13.35 -6.13
N ALA A 18 13.93 13.25 -6.62
CA ALA A 18 14.22 12.68 -7.94
C ALA A 18 13.77 11.21 -8.04
N LYS A 19 13.98 10.43 -6.98
CA LYS A 19 13.51 9.04 -6.90
C LYS A 19 11.98 8.95 -6.99
N VAL A 20 11.26 9.74 -6.21
CA VAL A 20 9.78 9.77 -6.22
C VAL A 20 9.24 10.17 -7.59
N VAL A 21 9.85 11.18 -8.23
CA VAL A 21 9.48 11.61 -9.57
C VAL A 21 9.70 10.49 -10.59
N LYS A 22 10.82 9.77 -10.51
CA LYS A 22 11.12 8.65 -11.40
C LYS A 22 10.14 7.49 -11.20
N GLU A 23 9.84 7.09 -9.97
CA GLU A 23 8.88 6.03 -9.66
C GLU A 23 7.48 6.39 -10.15
N LYS A 24 7.06 7.64 -9.96
CA LYS A 24 5.78 8.15 -10.46
C LYS A 24 5.73 8.14 -11.99
N ALA A 25 6.81 8.54 -12.66
CA ALA A 25 6.90 8.48 -14.12
C ALA A 25 6.80 7.04 -14.64
N LEU A 26 7.41 6.08 -13.95
CA LEU A 26 7.30 4.64 -14.29
C LEU A 26 5.89 4.09 -14.08
N LEU A 27 5.16 4.58 -13.06
CA LEU A 27 3.79 4.18 -12.77
C LEU A 27 2.79 4.61 -13.86
N ASP A 28 3.14 5.64 -14.63
CA ASP A 28 2.32 6.16 -15.72
C ASP A 28 2.80 5.72 -17.12
N GLU A 29 3.93 5.00 -17.22
CA GLU A 29 4.51 4.57 -18.50
C GLU A 29 4.16 3.10 -18.82
N PRO A 30 3.25 2.82 -19.77
CA PRO A 30 2.79 1.46 -20.06
C PRO A 30 3.85 0.56 -20.70
N ASN A 31 4.88 1.14 -21.32
CA ASN A 31 5.96 0.40 -21.98
C ASN A 31 7.12 0.06 -21.04
N ALA A 32 7.21 0.72 -19.87
CA ALA A 32 8.21 0.43 -18.86
C ALA A 32 8.00 -0.96 -18.22
N PRO A 33 8.97 -1.53 -17.48
CA PRO A 33 8.72 -2.72 -16.66
C PRO A 33 7.50 -2.55 -15.74
N LEU A 34 6.85 -3.65 -15.38
CA LEU A 34 5.68 -3.61 -14.50
C LEU A 34 6.04 -2.89 -13.20
N THR A 35 5.36 -1.77 -12.95
CA THR A 35 5.47 -0.96 -11.75
C THR A 35 4.09 -0.92 -11.10
N VAL A 36 4.03 -1.30 -9.83
CA VAL A 36 2.80 -1.36 -9.04
C VAL A 36 2.99 -0.50 -7.81
N ASN A 37 2.03 0.38 -7.55
CA ASN A 37 2.00 1.19 -6.35
C ASN A 37 0.80 0.80 -5.49
N LEU A 38 1.04 0.75 -4.19
CA LEU A 38 0.06 0.42 -3.17
C LEU A 38 0.18 1.42 -2.02
N TRP A 39 -0.91 2.08 -1.69
CA TRP A 39 -0.92 3.10 -0.64
C TRP A 39 -2.27 3.14 0.07
N THR A 40 -2.33 3.88 1.17
CA THR A 40 -3.53 4.05 1.98
C THR A 40 -4.09 5.47 1.89
N ASP A 41 -5.32 5.68 2.35
CA ASP A 41 -5.93 7.01 2.40
C ASP A 41 -5.28 7.95 3.43
N LYS A 42 -4.62 7.40 4.46
CA LYS A 42 -3.89 8.14 5.48
C LYS A 42 -2.55 7.48 5.81
N GLU A 43 -1.61 8.29 6.27
CA GLU A 43 -0.32 7.81 6.79
C GLU A 43 -0.42 7.29 8.23
N ARG A 44 -1.37 7.81 9.01
CA ARG A 44 -1.57 7.47 10.41
C ARG A 44 -3.05 7.26 10.68
N TYR A 45 -3.34 6.24 11.49
CA TYR A 45 -4.68 5.87 11.89
C TYR A 45 -4.78 5.75 13.40
N GLN A 46 -5.97 6.02 13.91
CA GLN A 46 -6.39 5.77 15.28
C GLN A 46 -7.22 4.48 15.33
N ILE A 47 -7.29 3.88 16.52
CA ILE A 47 -8.13 2.71 16.77
C ILE A 47 -9.59 3.03 16.41
N GLY A 48 -10.24 2.11 15.70
CA GLY A 48 -11.60 2.25 15.19
C GLY A 48 -11.71 2.97 13.86
N GLU A 49 -10.62 3.52 13.31
CA GLU A 49 -10.66 4.13 11.99
C GLU A 49 -10.67 3.07 10.89
N LYS A 50 -11.42 3.37 9.81
CA LYS A 50 -11.47 2.55 8.61
C LYS A 50 -10.29 2.87 7.69
N ILE A 51 -9.67 1.84 7.15
CA ILE A 51 -8.57 1.93 6.19
C ILE A 51 -9.12 1.71 4.79
N LYS A 52 -8.73 2.57 3.85
CA LYS A 52 -8.85 2.32 2.41
C LYS A 52 -7.47 2.14 1.81
N ILE A 53 -7.31 1.07 1.04
CA ILE A 53 -6.11 0.77 0.27
C ILE A 53 -6.40 1.09 -1.20
N TYR A 54 -5.41 1.67 -1.86
CA TYR A 54 -5.42 1.95 -3.28
C TYR A 54 -4.30 1.20 -3.97
N LEU A 55 -4.62 0.61 -5.12
CA LEU A 55 -3.69 -0.15 -5.96
C LEU A 55 -3.73 0.41 -7.38
N LYS A 56 -2.55 0.69 -7.96
CA LYS A 56 -2.40 1.06 -9.37
C LYS A 56 -1.18 0.35 -9.96
N GLY A 57 -1.33 -0.20 -11.16
CA GLY A 57 -0.20 -0.66 -11.98
C GLY A 57 -0.07 0.17 -13.26
N ASN A 58 1.12 0.24 -13.84
CA ASN A 58 1.34 0.92 -15.12
C ASN A 58 0.82 0.15 -16.34
N LYS A 59 0.64 -1.17 -16.23
CA LYS A 59 0.10 -2.06 -17.26
C LYS A 59 -0.72 -3.19 -16.64
N PRO A 60 -1.52 -3.94 -17.42
CA PRO A 60 -2.36 -4.99 -16.85
C PRO A 60 -1.54 -6.11 -16.19
N PHE A 61 -1.99 -6.57 -15.03
CA PHE A 61 -1.27 -7.55 -14.20
C PHE A 61 -2.21 -8.39 -13.34
N TYR A 62 -1.71 -9.51 -12.84
CA TYR A 62 -2.36 -10.31 -11.83
C TYR A 62 -1.71 -10.05 -10.47
N ALA A 63 -2.51 -9.95 -9.41
CA ALA A 63 -1.99 -9.81 -8.05
C ALA A 63 -2.83 -10.56 -7.01
N ARG A 64 -2.15 -10.96 -5.94
CA ARG A 64 -2.75 -11.43 -4.70
C ARG A 64 -2.43 -10.39 -3.63
N ILE A 65 -3.43 -10.03 -2.84
CA ILE A 65 -3.35 -9.01 -1.81
C ILE A 65 -3.59 -9.70 -0.48
N VAL A 66 -2.58 -9.66 0.39
CA VAL A 66 -2.59 -10.31 1.69
C VAL A 66 -2.30 -9.25 2.74
N TYR A 67 -3.10 -9.13 3.78
CA TYR A 67 -2.87 -8.26 4.92
C TYR A 67 -2.15 -9.03 6.03
N HIS A 68 -1.10 -8.44 6.60
CA HIS A 68 -0.37 -8.98 7.75
C HIS A 68 -0.71 -8.16 8.99
N ASP A 69 -1.30 -8.80 10.00
CA ASP A 69 -1.72 -8.13 11.23
C ASP A 69 -0.67 -8.22 12.34
N ALA A 70 -0.91 -7.47 13.43
CA ALA A 70 0.00 -7.36 14.58
C ALA A 70 0.17 -8.63 15.43
N VAL A 71 -0.51 -9.73 15.08
CA VAL A 71 -0.36 -11.03 15.73
C VAL A 71 0.14 -12.09 14.74
N ASP A 72 0.84 -11.65 13.69
CA ASP A 72 1.45 -12.48 12.66
C ASP A 72 0.47 -13.33 11.83
N ARG A 73 -0.80 -12.91 11.73
CA ARG A 73 -1.76 -13.57 10.84
C ARG A 73 -1.70 -12.94 9.45
N LEU A 74 -1.66 -13.81 8.44
CA LEU A 74 -1.80 -13.44 7.04
C LEU A 74 -3.24 -13.63 6.58
N ILE A 75 -3.92 -12.54 6.27
CA ILE A 75 -5.32 -12.50 5.84
C ILE A 75 -5.35 -12.16 4.35
N GLN A 76 -5.80 -13.10 3.52
CA GLN A 76 -5.95 -12.82 2.09
C GLN A 76 -7.15 -11.91 1.83
N LEU A 77 -6.87 -10.67 1.40
CA LEU A 77 -7.88 -9.71 0.99
C LEU A 77 -8.37 -9.99 -0.44
N MET A 78 -7.46 -10.33 -1.37
CA MET A 78 -7.82 -10.64 -2.75
C MET A 78 -6.93 -11.72 -3.39
N PRO A 79 -7.50 -12.59 -4.25
CA PRO A 79 -8.94 -12.85 -4.38
C PRO A 79 -9.49 -13.44 -3.07
N ASN A 80 -10.79 -13.37 -2.80
CA ASN A 80 -11.41 -13.99 -1.62
C ASN A 80 -12.78 -14.60 -2.01
N PRO A 81 -13.47 -15.35 -1.14
CA PRO A 81 -14.76 -15.98 -1.47
C PRO A 81 -15.87 -15.01 -1.93
N TYR A 82 -15.75 -13.72 -1.62
CA TYR A 82 -16.68 -12.67 -2.02
C TYR A 82 -16.24 -11.92 -3.29
N ARG A 83 -14.94 -11.94 -3.62
CA ARG A 83 -14.34 -11.22 -4.74
C ARG A 83 -13.22 -12.06 -5.38
N SER A 84 -13.54 -12.72 -6.48
CA SER A 84 -12.61 -13.63 -7.17
C SER A 84 -11.67 -12.91 -8.15
N GLU A 85 -11.92 -11.64 -8.46
CA GLU A 85 -11.09 -10.88 -9.38
C GLU A 85 -9.67 -10.69 -8.82
N ASN A 86 -8.67 -11.14 -9.58
CA ASN A 86 -7.25 -10.97 -9.29
C ASN A 86 -6.49 -10.31 -10.45
N TYR A 87 -7.20 -9.87 -11.49
CA TYR A 87 -6.68 -9.16 -12.64
C TYR A 87 -6.96 -7.66 -12.52
N PHE A 88 -5.94 -6.85 -12.75
CA PHE A 88 -5.96 -5.41 -12.61
C PHE A 88 -5.50 -4.77 -13.93
N ASN A 89 -6.28 -3.82 -14.43
CA ASN A 89 -5.94 -3.06 -15.62
C ASN A 89 -4.86 -2.02 -15.31
N GLY A 90 -3.96 -1.79 -16.27
CA GLY A 90 -2.99 -0.70 -16.19
C GLY A 90 -3.67 0.67 -16.16
N GLY A 91 -3.08 1.61 -15.44
CA GLY A 91 -3.54 3.00 -15.33
C GLY A 91 -4.76 3.21 -14.42
N VAL A 92 -5.44 2.14 -14.00
CA VAL A 92 -6.65 2.21 -13.16
C VAL A 92 -6.26 2.14 -11.68
N ILE A 93 -6.85 3.03 -10.87
CA ILE A 93 -6.76 2.99 -9.41
C ILE A 93 -7.90 2.14 -8.88
N TYR A 94 -7.57 1.07 -8.15
CA TYR A 94 -8.52 0.19 -7.49
C TYR A 94 -8.57 0.51 -5.99
N GLU A 95 -9.78 0.67 -5.45
CA GLU A 95 -10.02 0.84 -4.01
C GLU A 95 -10.34 -0.52 -3.35
N ILE A 96 -9.80 -0.74 -2.15
CA ILE A 96 -9.98 -1.96 -1.35
C ILE A 96 -10.12 -1.57 0.12
N PRO A 97 -11.23 -1.90 0.81
CA PRO A 97 -12.45 -2.47 0.25
C PRO A 97 -13.17 -1.47 -0.67
N SER A 98 -13.79 -1.97 -1.74
CA SER A 98 -14.68 -1.22 -2.62
C SER A 98 -16.14 -1.38 -2.20
N GLY A 99 -17.06 -0.60 -2.77
CA GLY A 99 -18.50 -0.74 -2.50
C GLY A 99 -19.12 -2.11 -2.85
N ARG A 100 -18.40 -2.97 -3.59
CA ARG A 100 -18.82 -4.36 -3.87
C ARG A 100 -18.30 -5.37 -2.84
N ASP A 101 -17.33 -4.97 -2.02
CA ASP A 101 -16.69 -5.84 -1.04
C ASP A 101 -17.56 -5.98 0.22
N LYS A 102 -17.61 -7.19 0.77
CA LYS A 102 -18.39 -7.53 1.97
C LYS A 102 -17.56 -7.52 3.25
N PHE A 103 -16.47 -6.76 3.25
CA PHE A 103 -15.58 -6.62 4.40
C PHE A 103 -15.16 -5.15 4.54
N GLU A 104 -14.81 -4.78 5.77
CA GLU A 104 -14.19 -3.50 6.08
C GLU A 104 -12.81 -3.75 6.68
N LEU A 105 -11.88 -2.81 6.50
CA LEU A 105 -10.61 -2.81 7.19
C LEU A 105 -10.68 -1.75 8.28
N GLU A 106 -10.55 -2.16 9.53
CA GLU A 106 -10.62 -1.30 10.70
C GLU A 106 -9.35 -1.50 11.54
N VAL A 107 -8.82 -0.40 12.08
CA VAL A 107 -7.70 -0.47 13.01
C VAL A 107 -8.18 -0.99 14.35
N SER A 108 -7.83 -2.24 14.67
CA SER A 108 -8.15 -2.89 15.94
C SER A 108 -6.90 -3.29 16.70
N PRO A 109 -6.93 -3.34 18.04
CA PRO A 109 -5.87 -3.95 18.84
C PRO A 109 -5.69 -5.45 18.55
N PRO A 110 -4.49 -6.01 18.81
CA PRO A 110 -3.29 -5.32 19.28
C PRO A 110 -2.63 -4.50 18.15
N LEU A 111 -1.84 -3.50 18.54
CA LEU A 111 -0.98 -2.77 17.61
C LEU A 111 0.44 -3.32 17.70
N TRP A 112 1.19 -3.23 16.62
CA TRP A 112 2.62 -3.57 16.64
C TRP A 112 3.35 -2.73 17.69
N GLU A 113 4.14 -3.36 18.56
CA GLU A 113 5.00 -2.66 19.50
C GLU A 113 6.24 -2.14 18.74
N GLY A 114 6.21 -0.88 18.28
CA GLY A 114 7.36 -0.20 17.65
C GLY A 114 6.99 0.90 16.64
N GLU A 115 7.96 1.72 16.23
CA GLU A 115 7.78 2.79 15.21
C GLU A 115 7.61 2.27 13.77
N HIS A 116 7.50 0.95 13.57
CA HIS A 116 7.45 0.35 12.23
C HIS A 116 5.99 0.11 11.79
N TYR A 117 5.39 1.12 11.15
CA TYR A 117 4.21 0.92 10.32
C TYR A 117 4.65 0.82 8.86
N PRO A 118 4.58 -0.38 8.28
CA PRO A 118 3.83 -0.48 7.04
C PRO A 118 2.88 -1.66 7.06
N LEU A 119 1.71 -1.45 6.45
CA LEU A 119 0.91 -2.51 5.88
C LEU A 119 1.80 -3.34 4.94
N CYS A 120 2.34 -4.45 5.42
CA CYS A 120 3.00 -5.44 4.57
C CYS A 120 1.92 -6.17 3.79
N ILE A 121 1.54 -5.60 2.64
CA ILE A 121 0.72 -6.32 1.67
C ILE A 121 1.62 -7.04 0.69
N TYR A 122 1.75 -8.35 0.92
CA TYR A 122 2.57 -9.23 0.10
C TYR A 122 1.93 -9.42 -1.28
N CYS A 123 2.53 -8.79 -2.31
CA CYS A 123 2.24 -9.02 -3.72
C CYS A 123 3.41 -9.79 -4.34
N PRO A 124 3.33 -11.12 -4.50
CA PRO A 124 4.39 -11.85 -5.17
C PRO A 124 4.33 -11.54 -6.66
N ALA A 125 5.15 -10.59 -7.11
CA ALA A 125 5.56 -10.55 -8.50
C ALA A 125 6.39 -11.80 -8.75
N TRP A 126 5.87 -12.75 -9.54
CA TRP A 126 6.60 -13.97 -9.91
C TRP A 126 7.91 -13.58 -10.59
N GLY A 127 9.03 -13.77 -9.88
CA GLY A 127 10.33 -13.35 -10.36
C GLY A 127 11.48 -13.36 -9.35
N ALA A 128 11.49 -14.27 -8.37
CA ALA A 128 12.71 -14.80 -7.75
C ALA A 128 12.32 -15.90 -6.77
N GLY A 129 12.88 -17.09 -6.95
CA GLY A 129 12.56 -18.27 -6.16
C GLY A 129 12.90 -18.10 -4.68
N SER A 130 11.88 -18.13 -3.84
CA SER A 130 11.96 -18.72 -2.51
C SER A 130 10.56 -19.19 -2.12
N ASN A 131 10.47 -20.49 -1.89
CA ASN A 131 9.27 -21.18 -1.46
C ASN A 131 9.19 -21.04 0.07
N PRO A 132 8.13 -20.47 0.68
CA PRO A 132 8.03 -20.43 2.13
C PRO A 132 7.47 -21.76 2.63
N ILE A 133 8.28 -22.44 3.45
CA ILE A 133 7.81 -23.33 4.52
C ILE A 133 7.48 -22.42 5.70
#